data_AF-A0A8J4BSD9-F1
#
_entry.id   AF-A0A8J4BSD9-F1
#
_cell.length_a   1.000
_cell.length_b   1.000
_cell.length_c   1.000
_cell.angle_alpha   90.00
_cell.angle_beta   90.00
_cell.angle_gamma   90.00
#
_symmetry.space_group_name_H-M   'P 1'
#
loop_
_entity.id
_entity.type
_entity.pdbx_description
1 polymer ?
#
loop_
_entity_poly.entity_id
_entity_poly.type
_entity_poly.pdbx_seq_one_letter_code
_entity_poly.pdbx_strand_id
1 'polypeptide(L)'
;MRIKAAGGRVARSVGRQGPVGPYRVWFQEQAYPGLAMSRALGDLPGRDIGITCTPSCASIRLPDNGPAVLVLASDGVWELLSNEQVLELATETGSANEAANRVVQQSRRAWVKEYGGSYVDDITAVVMRFGMRPQQRTTSG
;
A
#
# COMPACT_ATOMS: atom_id res chain seq x y z
N MET A 1 12.13 15.31 14.44
CA MET A 1 11.54 14.04 13.92
C MET A 1 11.54 13.01 15.04
N ARG A 2 10.41 12.36 15.34
CA ARG A 2 10.21 11.46 16.49
C ARG A 2 11.29 10.38 16.63
N ILE A 3 11.64 9.70 15.53
CA ILE A 3 12.66 8.63 15.52
C ILE A 3 14.02 9.13 16.02
N LYS A 4 14.52 10.24 15.46
CA LYS A 4 15.80 10.82 15.85
C LYS A 4 15.80 11.31 17.31
N ALA A 5 14.69 11.86 17.78
CA ALA A 5 14.54 12.32 19.15
C ALA A 5 14.54 11.16 20.17
N ALA A 6 14.08 9.97 19.78
CA ALA A 6 14.12 8.75 20.58
C ALA A 6 15.44 7.95 20.43
N GLY A 7 16.48 8.54 19.84
CA GLY A 7 17.76 7.85 19.66
C GLY A 7 17.78 6.81 18.54
N GLY A 8 16.77 6.78 17.65
CA GLY A 8 16.80 6.00 16.42
C GLY A 8 17.44 6.74 15.26
N ARG A 9 17.74 6.01 14.17
CA ARG A 9 18.19 6.58 12.89
C ARG A 9 17.29 6.18 11.74
N VAL A 10 17.21 7.05 10.74
CA VAL A 10 16.51 6.81 9.48
C VAL A 10 17.56 6.77 8.37
N ALA A 11 17.74 5.62 7.75
CA ALA A 11 18.76 5.41 6.72
C ALA A 11 18.33 4.27 5.78
N ARG A 12 18.86 4.28 4.56
CA ARG A 12 18.76 3.13 3.64
C ARG A 12 19.67 2.00 4.12
N SER A 13 19.36 0.77 3.72
CA SER A 13 20.30 -0.35 3.87
C SER A 13 21.55 -0.10 3.03
N VAL A 14 22.68 -0.69 3.38
CA VAL A 14 23.94 -0.56 2.63
C VAL A 14 24.25 -1.90 1.96
N GLY A 15 24.21 -1.91 0.63
CA GLY A 15 24.67 -3.04 -0.19
C GLY A 15 26.11 -2.86 -0.64
N ARG A 16 26.61 -3.80 -1.45
CA ARG A 16 28.00 -3.80 -1.97
C ARG A 16 28.38 -2.53 -2.73
N GLN A 17 27.42 -1.86 -3.36
CA GLN A 17 27.64 -0.69 -4.21
C GLN A 17 27.08 0.61 -3.58
N GLY A 18 26.71 0.59 -2.29
CA GLY A 18 26.18 1.77 -1.59
C GLY A 18 24.74 1.59 -1.10
N PRO A 19 24.01 2.71 -0.87
CA PRO A 19 22.65 2.66 -0.33
C PRO A 19 21.67 1.93 -1.24
N VAL A 20 20.89 0.99 -0.69
CA VAL A 20 19.90 0.19 -1.41
C VAL A 20 18.52 0.28 -0.74
N GLY A 21 17.48 0.22 -1.57
CA GLY A 21 16.09 0.16 -1.12
C GLY A 21 15.55 1.46 -0.48
N PRO A 22 14.37 1.41 0.13
CA PRO A 22 13.77 2.57 0.79
C PRO A 22 14.48 2.92 2.10
N TYR A 23 14.17 4.10 2.63
CA TYR A 23 14.59 4.46 3.98
C TYR A 23 13.92 3.55 5.01
N ARG A 24 14.68 3.17 6.02
CA ARG A 24 14.26 2.30 7.10
C ARG A 24 14.62 2.92 8.45
N VAL A 25 13.92 2.48 9.49
CA VAL A 25 14.14 2.85 10.89
C VAL A 25 15.02 1.81 11.55
N TRP A 26 16.06 2.29 12.23
CA TRP A 26 17.07 1.45 12.87
C TRP A 26 17.43 2.00 14.25
N PHE A 27 17.93 1.12 15.12
CA PHE A 27 18.79 1.54 16.22
C PHE A 27 20.07 2.17 15.65
N GLN A 28 20.69 3.08 16.40
CA GLN A 28 21.89 3.81 15.95
C GLN A 28 23.00 2.85 15.50
N GLU A 29 23.32 1.88 16.35
CA GLU A 29 24.48 1.01 16.18
C GLU A 29 24.11 -0.42 15.73
N GLN A 30 22.83 -0.67 15.42
CA GLN A 30 22.38 -2.00 15.04
C GLN A 30 21.64 -1.98 13.71
N ALA A 31 21.77 -3.07 12.96
CA ALA A 31 21.00 -3.33 11.74
C ALA A 31 19.63 -3.96 12.08
N TYR A 32 18.94 -3.39 13.06
CA TYR A 32 17.64 -3.83 13.58
C TYR A 32 16.84 -2.58 14.00
N PRO A 33 15.49 -2.55 13.92
CA PRO A 33 14.62 -3.54 13.27
C PRO A 33 14.65 -3.47 11.74
N GLY A 34 15.07 -2.35 11.15
CA GLY A 34 15.07 -2.20 9.69
C GLY A 34 13.70 -2.01 9.09
N LEU A 35 12.76 -1.46 9.85
CA LEU A 35 11.38 -1.28 9.43
C LEU A 35 11.28 -0.15 8.41
N ALA A 36 10.61 -0.38 7.27
CA ALA A 36 10.39 0.64 6.24
C ALA A 36 9.41 1.75 6.67
N MET A 37 8.72 1.54 7.80
CA MET A 37 7.71 2.42 8.36
C MET A 37 8.11 2.93 9.74
N SER A 38 7.60 4.09 10.13
CA SER A 38 7.79 4.63 11.49
C SER A 38 6.63 4.28 12.43
N ARG A 39 5.53 3.72 11.90
CA ARG A 39 4.35 3.32 12.66
C ARG A 39 4.01 1.89 12.31
N ALA A 40 3.83 1.04 13.31
CA ALA A 40 3.48 -0.36 13.15
C ALA A 40 2.85 -0.89 14.44
N LEU A 41 2.04 -1.95 14.29
CA LEU A 41 1.66 -2.81 15.40
C LEU A 41 2.75 -3.87 15.58
N GLY A 42 3.08 -4.24 16.81
CA GLY A 42 4.18 -5.16 17.08
C GLY A 42 5.54 -4.45 17.12
N ASP A 43 6.57 -5.10 16.57
CA ASP A 43 7.98 -4.64 16.57
C ASP A 43 8.40 -4.02 17.92
N LEU A 44 8.19 -4.77 19.01
CA LEU A 44 8.28 -4.26 20.38
C LEU A 44 9.59 -3.50 20.67
N PRO A 45 10.77 -3.97 20.25
CA PRO A 45 12.00 -3.20 20.48
C PRO A 45 12.03 -1.86 19.73
N GLY A 46 11.34 -1.76 18.59
CA GLY A 46 11.22 -0.53 17.83
C GLY A 46 10.57 0.62 18.60
N ARG A 47 9.79 0.33 19.64
CA ARG A 47 9.19 1.34 20.53
C ARG A 47 10.25 2.24 21.16
N ASP A 48 11.39 1.68 21.53
CA ASP A 48 12.47 2.40 22.23
C ASP A 48 13.12 3.46 21.34
N ILE A 49 13.04 3.29 20.01
CA ILE A 49 13.51 4.25 19.00
C ILE A 49 12.38 5.03 18.34
N GLY A 50 11.21 5.07 18.97
CA GLY A 50 10.09 5.91 18.57
C GLY A 50 9.21 5.32 17.46
N ILE A 51 9.23 4.02 17.19
CA ILE A 51 8.14 3.38 16.43
C ILE A 51 6.89 3.39 17.31
N THR A 52 5.73 3.69 16.72
CA THR A 52 4.46 3.78 17.46
C THR A 52 3.34 3.03 16.77
N CYS A 53 2.44 2.46 17.57
CA CYS A 53 1.19 1.85 17.12
C CYS A 53 0.06 2.87 16.95
N THR A 54 0.24 4.14 17.34
CA THR A 54 -0.81 5.16 17.23
C THR A 54 -1.08 5.49 15.76
N PRO A 55 -2.30 5.25 15.25
CA PRO A 55 -2.63 5.51 13.85
C PRO A 55 -2.73 7.02 13.55
N SER A 56 -2.81 7.35 12.27
CA SER A 56 -3.31 8.66 11.83
C SER A 56 -4.79 8.52 11.52
N CYS A 57 -5.63 9.34 12.15
CA CYS A 57 -7.07 9.31 11.93
C CYS A 57 -7.47 10.49 11.06
N ALA A 58 -8.29 10.22 10.04
CA ALA A 58 -8.91 11.23 9.19
C ALA A 58 -10.36 10.83 8.91
N SER A 59 -11.23 11.80 8.68
CA SER A 59 -12.61 11.59 8.29
C SER A 59 -12.89 12.32 7.00
N ILE A 60 -13.51 11.63 6.05
CA ILE A 60 -13.84 12.17 4.73
C ILE A 60 -15.35 11.99 4.56
N ARG A 61 -16.05 13.07 4.21
CA ARG A 61 -17.47 13.03 3.89
C ARG A 61 -17.63 12.52 2.46
N LEU A 62 -18.43 11.47 2.28
CA LEU A 62 -18.80 11.01 0.94
C LEU A 62 -19.67 12.06 0.24
N PRO A 63 -19.61 12.16 -1.10
CA PRO A 63 -20.50 13.03 -1.85
C PRO A 63 -21.97 12.74 -1.52
N ASP A 64 -22.77 13.79 -1.34
CA ASP A 64 -24.21 13.64 -1.06
C ASP A 64 -24.96 12.99 -2.23
N ASN A 65 -24.44 13.15 -3.46
CA ASN A 65 -24.97 12.59 -4.68
C ASN A 65 -23.85 12.08 -5.59
N GLY A 66 -24.15 11.06 -6.40
CA GLY A 66 -23.24 10.52 -7.40
C GLY A 66 -22.40 9.32 -6.91
N PRO A 67 -21.64 8.70 -7.81
CA PRO A 67 -20.82 7.55 -7.48
C PRO A 67 -19.57 7.95 -6.69
N ALA A 68 -19.17 7.13 -5.73
CA ALA A 68 -17.88 7.23 -5.06
C ALA A 68 -17.24 5.85 -4.91
N VAL A 69 -15.91 5.81 -4.88
CA VAL A 69 -15.13 4.58 -4.70
C VAL A 69 -14.09 4.80 -3.63
N LEU A 70 -13.96 3.83 -2.72
CA LEU A 70 -12.88 3.73 -1.76
C LEU A 70 -12.08 2.46 -2.06
N VAL A 71 -10.77 2.62 -2.26
CA VAL A 71 -9.84 1.50 -2.41
C VAL A 71 -8.86 1.50 -1.23
N LEU A 72 -8.80 0.38 -0.52
CA LEU A 72 -7.79 0.12 0.51
C LEU A 72 -6.90 -1.00 -0.02
N ALA A 73 -5.58 -0.83 0.03
CA ALA A 73 -4.65 -1.81 -0.53
C ALA A 73 -3.31 -1.81 0.19
N SER A 74 -2.58 -2.93 0.12
CA SER A 74 -1.18 -3.02 0.56
C SER A 74 -0.24 -2.24 -0.39
N ASP A 75 1.00 -2.00 0.05
CA ASP A 75 2.07 -1.44 -0.76
C ASP A 75 2.36 -2.25 -2.04
N GLY A 76 2.11 -3.57 -2.01
CA GLY A 76 2.08 -4.41 -3.21
C GLY A 76 1.23 -3.83 -4.35
N VAL A 77 0.21 -2.99 -4.09
CA VAL A 77 -0.47 -2.22 -5.15
C VAL A 77 0.22 -0.89 -5.43
N TRP A 78 0.46 -0.11 -4.38
CA TRP A 78 0.82 1.31 -4.48
C TRP A 78 2.28 1.58 -4.87
N GLU A 79 3.17 0.60 -4.77
CA GLU A 79 4.55 0.73 -5.23
C GLU A 79 4.65 0.87 -6.75
N LEU A 80 3.72 0.28 -7.51
CA LEU A 80 3.80 0.20 -8.97
C LEU A 80 2.57 0.74 -9.73
N LEU A 81 1.45 1.00 -9.05
CA LEU A 81 0.25 1.58 -9.66
C LEU A 81 -0.07 2.95 -9.07
N SER A 82 -0.43 3.90 -9.92
CA SER A 82 -0.90 5.23 -9.52
C SER A 82 -2.35 5.20 -9.04
N ASN A 83 -2.77 6.25 -8.33
CA ASN A 83 -4.16 6.41 -7.90
C ASN A 83 -5.14 6.40 -9.08
N GLU A 84 -4.78 7.03 -10.20
CA GLU A 84 -5.59 7.11 -11.41
C GLU A 84 -5.76 5.74 -12.05
N GLN A 85 -4.69 4.96 -12.17
CA GLN A 85 -4.73 3.59 -12.71
C GLN A 85 -5.60 2.69 -11.83
N VAL A 86 -5.45 2.78 -10.50
CA VAL A 86 -6.25 2.00 -9.56
C VAL A 86 -7.73 2.43 -9.63
N LEU A 87 -8.03 3.73 -9.77
CA LEU A 87 -9.38 4.23 -9.89
C LEU A 87 -10.07 3.80 -11.19
N GLU A 88 -9.36 3.81 -12.31
CA GLU A 88 -9.85 3.31 -13.60
C GLU A 88 -10.31 1.86 -13.46
N LEU A 89 -9.44 0.98 -12.95
CA LEU A 89 -9.78 -0.42 -12.66
C LEU A 89 -10.92 -0.51 -11.65
N ALA A 90 -10.87 0.26 -10.56
CA ALA A 90 -11.87 0.18 -9.51
C ALA A 90 -13.25 0.71 -9.93
N THR A 91 -13.37 1.42 -11.07
CA THR A 91 -14.62 1.96 -11.58
C THR A 91 -15.20 1.21 -12.78
N GLU A 92 -14.44 0.31 -13.44
CA GLU A 92 -14.99 -0.45 -14.57
C GLU A 92 -16.16 -1.37 -14.17
N THR A 93 -16.91 -1.83 -15.18
CA THR A 93 -18.15 -2.59 -15.02
C THR A 93 -17.97 -3.90 -14.24
N GLY A 94 -19.07 -4.41 -13.66
CA GLY A 94 -19.06 -5.62 -12.83
C GLY A 94 -19.15 -5.35 -11.33
N SER A 95 -18.89 -6.38 -10.53
CA SER A 95 -18.97 -6.37 -9.07
C SER A 95 -17.75 -5.72 -8.41
N ALA A 96 -17.87 -5.35 -7.14
CA ALA A 96 -16.74 -4.83 -6.35
C ALA A 96 -15.62 -5.87 -6.20
N ASN A 97 -15.96 -7.16 -6.07
CA ASN A 97 -14.96 -8.24 -6.04
C ASN A 97 -14.21 -8.36 -7.36
N GLU A 98 -14.90 -8.25 -8.51
CA GLU A 98 -14.24 -8.23 -9.82
C GLU A 98 -13.31 -7.02 -9.96
N ALA A 99 -13.72 -5.86 -9.46
CA ALA A 99 -12.89 -4.66 -9.44
C ALA A 99 -11.61 -4.85 -8.60
N ALA A 100 -11.74 -5.40 -7.38
CA ALA A 100 -10.61 -5.73 -6.53
C ALA A 100 -9.66 -6.74 -7.20
N ASN A 101 -10.22 -7.78 -7.83
CA ASN A 101 -9.44 -8.77 -8.59
C ASN A 101 -8.70 -8.13 -9.77
N ARG A 102 -9.30 -7.17 -10.48
CA ARG A 102 -8.64 -6.44 -11.56
C ARG A 102 -7.46 -5.61 -11.05
N VAL A 103 -7.61 -4.93 -9.92
CA VAL A 103 -6.50 -4.22 -9.24
C VAL A 103 -5.36 -5.17 -8.88
N VAL A 104 -5.67 -6.31 -8.23
CA VAL A 104 -4.66 -7.31 -7.85
C VAL A 104 -3.94 -7.88 -9.06
N GLN A 105 -4.66 -8.27 -10.11
CA GLN A 105 -4.07 -8.83 -11.33
C GLN A 105 -3.18 -7.83 -12.05
N GLN A 106 -3.60 -6.56 -12.13
CA GLN A 106 -2.81 -5.54 -12.79
C GLN A 106 -1.54 -5.21 -11.99
N SER A 107 -1.63 -5.12 -10.66
CA SER A 107 -0.45 -4.96 -9.80
C SER A 107 0.52 -6.13 -9.99
N ARG A 108 0.03 -7.38 -9.99
CA ARG A 108 0.88 -8.56 -10.22
C ARG A 108 1.61 -8.50 -11.55
N ARG A 109 0.93 -8.07 -12.62
CA ARG A 109 1.56 -7.88 -13.93
C ARG A 109 2.64 -6.79 -13.90
N ALA A 110 2.39 -5.70 -13.18
CA ALA A 110 3.38 -4.64 -13.00
C ALA A 110 4.62 -5.14 -12.27
N TRP A 111 4.48 -5.91 -11.18
CA TRP A 111 5.61 -6.53 -10.46
C TRP A 111 6.42 -7.48 -11.35
N VAL A 112 5.74 -8.37 -12.08
CA VAL A 112 6.42 -9.30 -13.00
C VAL A 112 7.19 -8.53 -14.08
N LYS A 113 6.62 -7.44 -14.61
CA LYS A 113 7.27 -6.60 -15.62
C LYS A 113 8.49 -5.87 -15.06
N GLU A 114 8.36 -5.27 -13.87
CA GLU A 114 9.42 -4.47 -13.25
C GLU A 114 10.60 -5.34 -12.78
N TYR A 115 10.30 -6.48 -12.16
CA TYR A 115 11.31 -7.36 -11.53
C TYR A 115 11.60 -8.63 -12.33
N GLY A 116 11.16 -8.70 -13.60
CA GLY A 116 11.39 -9.86 -14.47
C GLY A 116 10.84 -11.17 -13.92
N GLY A 117 9.82 -11.12 -13.06
CA GLY A 117 9.22 -12.28 -12.39
C GLY A 117 10.06 -12.88 -11.24
N SER A 118 11.21 -12.29 -10.90
CA SER A 118 12.07 -12.77 -9.80
C SER A 118 11.48 -12.53 -8.41
N TYR A 119 10.62 -11.51 -8.29
CA TYR A 119 9.95 -11.12 -7.06
C TYR A 119 8.59 -10.51 -7.37
N VAL A 120 7.60 -10.84 -6.54
CA VAL A 120 6.27 -10.22 -6.50
C VAL A 120 5.91 -10.16 -5.02
N ASP A 121 5.55 -8.98 -4.54
CA ASP A 121 5.11 -8.79 -3.15
C ASP A 121 3.72 -9.40 -2.90
N ASP A 122 3.30 -9.46 -1.64
CA ASP A 122 1.92 -9.78 -1.28
C ASP A 122 0.99 -8.63 -1.69
N ILE A 123 0.01 -8.95 -2.52
CA ILE A 123 -0.92 -7.96 -3.09
C ILE A 123 -2.31 -8.19 -2.51
N THR A 124 -2.79 -7.22 -1.74
CA THR A 124 -4.16 -7.22 -1.18
C THR A 124 -4.87 -5.93 -1.56
N ALA A 125 -6.12 -6.04 -2.02
CA ALA A 125 -6.97 -4.89 -2.32
C ALA A 125 -8.41 -5.14 -1.84
N VAL A 126 -9.03 -4.09 -1.29
CA VAL A 126 -10.44 -4.01 -0.92
C VAL A 126 -11.05 -2.84 -1.67
N VAL A 127 -12.12 -3.09 -2.42
CA VAL A 127 -12.85 -2.07 -3.18
C VAL A 127 -14.25 -1.93 -2.63
N MET A 128 -14.63 -0.70 -2.27
CA MET A 128 -15.97 -0.32 -1.86
C MET A 128 -16.53 0.71 -2.84
N ARG A 129 -17.76 0.48 -3.31
CA ARG A 129 -18.45 1.34 -4.27
C ARG A 129 -19.73 1.87 -3.64
N PHE A 130 -19.92 3.18 -3.69
CA PHE A 130 -21.07 3.88 -3.15
C PHE A 130 -21.85 4.51 -4.31
N GLY A 131 -23.16 4.33 -4.33
CA GLY A 131 -24.03 4.94 -5.35
C GLY A 131 -23.78 4.47 -6.80
N MET A 132 -22.91 3.48 -7.02
CA MET A 132 -22.68 2.88 -8.33
C MET A 132 -23.71 1.79 -8.59
N ARG A 133 -24.53 1.93 -9.64
CA ARG A 133 -25.46 0.87 -10.04
C ARG A 133 -24.67 -0.35 -10.52
N PRO A 134 -25.01 -1.58 -10.07
CA PRO A 134 -24.48 -2.78 -10.70
C PRO A 134 -24.89 -2.76 -12.17
N GLN A 135 -23.92 -2.68 -13.09
CA GLN A 135 -24.25 -2.85 -14.50
C GLN A 135 -24.57 -4.33 -14.73
N GLN A 136 -25.80 -4.61 -15.18
CA GLN A 136 -26.21 -5.95 -15.55
C GLN A 136 -25.31 -6.46 -16.67
N ARG A 137 -24.78 -7.68 -16.52
CA ARG A 137 -24.07 -8.35 -17.59
C ARG A 137 -25.03 -8.48 -18.76
N THR A 138 -24.75 -7.82 -19.88
CA THR A 138 -25.41 -8.10 -21.14
C THR A 138 -25.05 -9.52 -21.53
N THR A 139 -25.96 -10.46 -21.28
CA THR A 139 -25.93 -11.77 -21.92
C THR A 139 -26.27 -11.55 -23.39
N SER A 140 -25.26 -11.39 -24.23
CA SER A 140 -25.40 -11.58 -25.67
C SER A 140 -25.72 -13.06 -25.88
N GLY A 141 -26.97 -13.35 -26.26
CA GLY A 141 -27.42 -14.68 -26.68
C GLY A 141 -26.97 -15.02 -28.09
#